data_AF-A0A7Z9TGM5-F1
#
_entry.id   AF-A0A7Z9TGM5-F1
#
_cell.length_a   1.000
_cell.length_b   1.000
_cell.length_c   1.000
_cell.angle_alpha   90.00
_cell.angle_beta   90.00
_cell.angle_gamma   90.00
#
_symmetry.space_group_name_H-M   'P 1'
#
loop_
_entity.id
_entity.type
_entity.pdbx_description
1 polymer ?
#
loop_
_entity_poly.entity_id
_entity_poly.type
_entity_poly.pdbx_seq_one_letter_code
_entity_poly.pdbx_strand_id
1 'polypeptide(L)' 'MGQFIKVAKVSEISPGNGKQIDAGGRTIALFNLKGQFHAIDNSCTHVGGSLASGEIIDEDVICPLHGARFN' A
#
# COMPACT_ATOMS: atom_id res chain seq x y z
N MET A 1 0.59 23.89 1.52
CA MET A 1 1.31 22.94 0.64
C MET A 1 1.64 21.69 1.42
N GLY A 2 1.52 20.52 0.79
CA GLY A 2 2.07 19.27 1.36
C GLY A 2 3.58 19.21 1.18
N GLN A 3 4.26 18.46 2.06
CA GLN A 3 5.68 18.15 1.95
C GLN A 3 5.87 16.79 1.26
N PHE A 4 6.79 16.71 0.30
CA PHE A 4 7.19 15.43 -0.28
C PHE A 4 8.24 14.76 0.61
N ILE A 5 8.03 13.48 0.90
CA ILE A 5 8.94 12.63 1.70
C ILE A 5 9.42 11.48 0.82
N LYS A 6 10.73 11.25 0.78
CA LYS A 6 11.30 10.09 0.10
C LYS A 6 11.06 8.84 0.95
N VAL A 7 10.40 7.82 0.36
CA VAL A 7 9.95 6.65 1.11
C VAL A 7 10.55 5.32 0.68
N ALA A 8 10.93 5.16 -0.60
CA ALA A 8 11.53 3.93 -1.12
C ALA A 8 12.26 4.21 -2.45
N LYS A 9 13.17 3.31 -2.86
CA LYS A 9 13.62 3.19 -4.25
C LYS A 9 12.63 2.31 -5.03
N VAL A 10 12.51 2.57 -6.34
CA VAL A 10 11.69 1.78 -7.28
C VAL A 10 12.04 0.28 -7.22
N SER A 11 13.32 -0.06 -7.06
CA SER A 11 13.82 -1.43 -7.00
C SER A 11 13.42 -2.19 -5.73
N GLU A 12 12.84 -1.52 -4.73
CA GLU A 12 12.46 -2.16 -3.46
C GLU A 12 11.06 -2.77 -3.49
N ILE A 13 10.27 -2.49 -4.54
CA ILE A 13 8.88 -2.96 -4.66
C ILE A 13 8.71 -3.50 -6.08
N SER A 14 8.69 -4.82 -6.21
CA SER A 14 8.43 -5.48 -7.48
C SER A 14 6.98 -5.22 -7.94
N PRO A 15 6.71 -5.20 -9.25
CA PRO A 15 5.34 -5.14 -9.75
C PRO A 15 4.43 -6.20 -9.12
N GLY A 16 3.19 -5.84 -8.78
CA GLY A 16 2.23 -6.71 -8.10
C GLY A 16 2.43 -6.84 -6.58
N ASN A 17 3.34 -6.06 -5.98
CA ASN A 17 3.61 -6.11 -4.54
C ASN A 17 3.32 -4.78 -3.85
N GLY A 18 3.04 -4.88 -2.54
CA GLY A 18 2.93 -3.76 -1.62
C GLY A 18 4.11 -3.67 -0.66
N LYS A 19 4.33 -2.49 -0.08
CA LYS A 19 5.30 -2.25 0.99
C LYS A 19 4.71 -1.29 2.02
N GLN A 20 4.83 -1.66 3.30
CA GLN A 20 4.48 -0.77 4.40
C GLN A 20 5.56 0.30 4.54
N ILE A 21 5.13 1.56 4.65
CA ILE A 21 5.98 2.73 4.77
C ILE A 21 5.51 3.56 5.96
N ASP A 22 6.43 3.95 6.84
CA ASP A 22 6.16 4.93 7.88
C ASP A 22 6.76 6.28 7.48
N ALA A 23 5.90 7.28 7.26
CA ALA A 23 6.31 8.61 6.80
C ALA A 23 5.36 9.69 7.32
N GLY A 24 5.91 10.79 7.84
CA GLY A 24 5.11 11.93 8.31
C GLY A 24 4.11 11.57 9.42
N GLY A 25 4.43 10.58 10.25
CA GLY A 25 3.54 10.11 11.33
C GLY A 25 2.38 9.24 10.86
N ARG A 26 2.39 8.77 9.61
CA ARG A 26 1.38 7.86 9.05
C ARG A 26 2.03 6.57 8.57
N THR A 27 1.29 5.47 8.69
CA THR A 27 1.64 4.18 8.10
C THR A 27 0.87 4.03 6.78
N ILE A 28 1.60 3.88 5.69
CA ILE A 28 1.10 3.93 4.30
C ILE A 28 1.38 2.59 3.63
N ALA A 29 0.41 2.09 2.87
CA ALA A 29 0.62 0.99 1.94
C ALA A 29 1.00 1.55 0.57
N LEU A 30 2.23 1.27 0.13
CA LEU A 30 2.74 1.67 -1.19
C LEU A 30 2.74 0.45 -2.12
N PHE A 31 2.00 0.52 -3.22
CA PHE A 31 1.85 -0.55 -4.19
C PHE A 31 2.55 -0.21 -5.51
N ASN A 32 3.04 -1.24 -6.20
CA ASN A 32 3.54 -1.14 -7.57
C ASN A 32 2.61 -1.90 -8.52
N LEU A 33 1.74 -1.18 -9.23
CA LEU A 33 0.87 -1.71 -10.28
C LEU A 33 1.54 -1.57 -11.64
N LYS A 34 2.25 -2.62 -12.09
CA LYS A 34 2.90 -2.67 -13.41
C LYS A 34 3.82 -1.47 -13.71
N GLY A 35 4.53 -0.97 -12.70
CA GLY A 35 5.44 0.17 -12.77
C GLY A 35 4.82 1.51 -12.33
N GLN A 36 3.52 1.57 -12.09
CA GLN A 36 2.84 2.72 -11.51
C GLN A 36 2.71 2.57 -9.99
N PHE A 37 3.03 3.62 -9.25
CA PHE A 37 3.08 3.57 -7.79
C PHE A 37 1.87 4.29 -7.19
N HIS A 38 1.15 3.58 -6.31
CA HIS A 38 -0.05 4.07 -5.63
C HIS A 38 0.14 3.97 -4.12
N ALA A 39 -0.37 4.95 -3.38
CA ALA A 39 -0.24 5.00 -1.93
C ALA A 39 -1.60 5.25 -1.29
N ILE A 40 -1.98 4.39 -0.35
CA ILE A 40 -3.19 4.54 0.49
C ILE A 40 -2.81 4.39 1.96
N ASP A 41 -3.76 4.69 2.86
CA ASP A 41 -3.57 4.38 4.28
C ASP A 41 -3.36 2.88 4.47
N ASN A 42 -2.41 2.46 5.30
CA ASN A 42 -2.14 1.04 5.46
C ASN A 42 -3.21 0.32 6.28
N SER A 43 -4.03 1.06 7.03
CA SER A 43 -5.02 0.51 7.93
C SER A 43 -6.32 0.16 7.18
N CYS A 44 -6.65 -1.12 7.11
CA CYS A 44 -7.97 -1.55 6.66
C CYS A 44 -9.07 -0.92 7.52
N THR A 45 -10.05 -0.29 6.87
CA THR A 45 -11.13 0.47 7.53
C THR A 45 -12.06 -0.39 8.41
N HIS A 46 -11.98 -1.72 8.31
CA HIS A 46 -12.77 -2.62 9.15
C HIS A 46 -12.18 -2.78 10.57
N VAL A 47 -10.99 -3.38 10.68
CA VAL A 47 -10.34 -3.67 11.98
C VAL A 47 -8.82 -3.40 11.99
N GLY A 48 -8.33 -2.60 11.04
CA GLY A 48 -6.93 -2.13 11.03
C GLY A 48 -5.90 -3.12 10.51
N GLY A 49 -6.31 -4.13 9.73
CA GLY A 49 -5.37 -5.03 9.05
C GLY A 49 -4.45 -4.30 8.06
N SER A 50 -3.20 -4.73 7.96
CA SER A 50 -2.19 -4.14 7.06
C SER A 50 -2.53 -4.42 5.58
N LEU A 51 -2.90 -3.38 4.84
CA LEU A 51 -3.18 -3.48 3.41
C LEU A 51 -1.91 -3.71 2.59
N ALA A 52 -0.74 -3.25 3.04
CA ALA A 52 0.53 -3.49 2.35
C ALA A 52 0.88 -4.98 2.24
N SER A 53 0.33 -5.83 3.14
CA SER A 53 0.47 -7.29 3.09
C SER A 53 -0.68 -8.00 2.37
N GLY A 54 -1.61 -7.25 1.78
CA GLY A 54 -2.72 -7.80 1.01
C GLY A 54 -2.29 -8.32 -0.35
N GLU A 55 -3.08 -9.26 -0.88
CA GLU A 55 -2.93 -9.74 -2.25
C GLU A 55 -3.47 -8.69 -3.23
N ILE A 56 -2.78 -8.47 -4.35
CA ILE A 56 -3.25 -7.59 -5.41
C ILE A 56 -3.89 -8.43 -6.51
N ILE A 57 -5.16 -8.19 -6.79
CA ILE A 57 -5.88 -8.79 -7.92
C ILE A 57 -6.39 -7.66 -8.80
N ASP A 58 -5.94 -7.65 -10.05
CA ASP A 58 -6.15 -6.55 -11.00
C ASP A 58 -5.62 -5.21 -10.46
N GLU A 59 -6.52 -4.36 -9.96
CA GLU A 59 -6.21 -3.07 -9.36
C GLU A 59 -6.70 -2.97 -7.91
N ASP A 60 -7.23 -4.06 -7.34
CA ASP A 60 -7.66 -4.11 -5.96
C ASP A 60 -6.61 -4.74 -5.07
N VAL A 61 -6.37 -4.14 -3.90
CA VAL A 61 -5.74 -4.85 -2.79
C VAL A 61 -6.79 -5.51 -1.92
N ILE A 62 -6.61 -6.80 -1.65
CA ILE A 62 -7.47 -7.62 -0.80
C ILE A 62 -6.88 -7.66 0.59
N CYS A 63 -7.61 -7.12 1.58
CA CYS A 63 -7.20 -7.15 2.97
C CYS A 63 -7.01 -8.61 3.42
N PRO A 64 -5.83 -8.96 3.96
CA PRO A 64 -5.48 -10.35 4.26
C PRO A 64 -6.28 -10.94 5.43
N LEU A 65 -7.00 -10.12 6.20
CA LEU A 65 -7.78 -10.58 7.34
C LEU A 65 -9.14 -11.16 6.93
N HIS A 66 -9.93 -10.41 6.16
CA HIS A 66 -11.35 -10.73 5.90
C HIS A 66 -11.76 -10.53 4.43
N GLY A 67 -10.82 -10.24 3.53
CA GLY A 67 -11.10 -10.16 2.09
C GLY A 67 -11.73 -8.86 1.60
N ALA A 68 -11.81 -7.81 2.41
CA ALA A 68 -12.26 -6.49 1.95
C ALA A 68 -11.33 -5.97 0.84
N ARG A 69 -11.90 -5.38 -0.22
CA ARG A 69 -11.18 -4.88 -1.41
C ARG A 69 -11.07 -3.36 -1.38
N PHE A 70 -9.94 -2.83 -1.85
CA PHE A 70 -9.65 -1.40 -1.92
C PHE A 70 -8.95 -1.06 -3.23
N ASN A 71 -9.33 0.06 -3.86
CA ASN A 71 -8.74 0.66 -5.06
C ASN A 71 -8.61 2.17 -4.87
#